data_AF-A0A524C7T6-F1
#
_entry.id   AF-A0A524C7T6-F1
#
_cell.length_a   1.000
_cell.length_b   1.000
_cell.length_c   1.000
_cell.angle_alpha   90.00
_cell.angle_beta   90.00
_cell.angle_gamma   90.00
#
_symmetry.space_group_name_H-M   'P 1'
#
loop_
_entity.id
_entity.type
_entity.pdbx_description
1 polymer ?
#
loop_
_entity_poly.entity_id
_entity_poly.type
_entity_poly.pdbx_seq_one_letter_code
_entity_poly.pdbx_strand_id
1 'polypeptide(L)'
;MNVSSITTDDSSFEQSKEEVIEQQNNIQNTDNAIQINDGLNSVTDTKEEQLKESQGNTLLVELAGGAILGALSILLGLINQFLPEIPVIGGMKIFDLIALPMMVAFLIFGIKAGLLSTVIGCLGILTHGSSTAWIGMTAKFLATLPMIIVPWLLLRFGDKLAKRISFLPQLTVSSQSLKKSFTYLIIPSILFRVILMFAVNLLFTLPLFTHGAISLSNDPKKALLFATIYGLWNIVQGIVDAYLAWIVTYPTQFDKLFGTW
;
A
#
# COMPACT_ATOMS: atom_id res chain seq x y z
N MET A 1 50.22 -32.65 -91.34
CA MET A 1 50.28 -31.91 -90.06
C MET A 1 48.86 -31.75 -89.55
N ASN A 2 48.48 -32.49 -88.52
CA ASN A 2 47.17 -32.40 -87.87
C ASN A 2 47.39 -31.75 -86.50
N VAL A 3 46.75 -30.61 -86.26
CA VAL A 3 46.79 -29.88 -85.00
C VAL A 3 45.51 -30.18 -84.24
N SER A 4 45.62 -30.87 -83.11
CA SER A 4 44.54 -31.16 -82.19
C SER A 4 44.20 -29.93 -81.34
N SER A 5 42.95 -29.49 -81.40
CA SER A 5 42.41 -28.41 -80.57
C SER A 5 42.13 -28.91 -79.15
N ILE A 6 42.75 -28.28 -78.16
CA ILE A 6 42.51 -28.47 -76.73
C ILE A 6 41.34 -27.55 -76.36
N THR A 7 40.22 -28.13 -75.94
CA THR A 7 39.11 -27.43 -75.31
C THR A 7 39.32 -27.44 -73.80
N THR A 8 39.50 -26.27 -73.21
CA THR A 8 39.54 -26.07 -71.76
C THR A 8 38.10 -26.02 -71.23
N ASP A 9 37.82 -26.87 -70.24
CA ASP A 9 36.52 -27.00 -69.58
C ASP A 9 36.43 -25.99 -68.42
N ASP A 10 35.69 -24.91 -68.63
CA ASP A 10 35.54 -23.77 -67.71
C ASP A 10 34.63 -24.05 -66.49
N SER A 11 34.14 -25.28 -66.34
CA SER A 11 33.19 -25.68 -65.28
C SER A 11 33.76 -25.62 -63.85
N SER A 12 35.09 -25.68 -63.71
CA SER A 12 35.75 -25.61 -62.40
C SER A 12 35.73 -24.22 -61.74
N PHE A 13 35.54 -23.15 -62.53
CA PHE A 13 35.57 -21.78 -62.01
C PHE A 13 34.26 -21.38 -61.34
N GLU A 14 33.13 -21.92 -61.82
CA GLU A 14 31.80 -21.62 -61.26
C GLU A 14 31.56 -22.31 -59.92
N GLN A 15 32.06 -23.54 -59.73
CA GLN A 15 31.98 -24.21 -58.42
C GLN A 15 32.72 -23.44 -57.31
N SER A 16 33.83 -22.76 -57.65
CA SER A 16 34.58 -21.98 -56.66
C SER A 16 33.84 -20.73 -56.17
N LYS A 17 32.92 -20.18 -56.97
CA LYS A 17 32.16 -18.97 -56.59
C LYS A 17 31.03 -19.28 -55.60
N GLU A 18 30.37 -20.43 -55.76
CA GLU A 18 29.29 -20.84 -54.85
C GLU A 18 29.81 -21.12 -53.44
N GLU A 19 30.95 -21.80 -53.31
CA GLU A 19 31.57 -22.07 -51.99
C GLU A 19 31.98 -20.78 -51.27
N VAL A 20 32.48 -19.77 -52.00
CA VAL A 20 32.89 -18.48 -51.40
C VAL A 20 31.67 -17.69 -50.90
N ILE A 21 30.54 -17.74 -51.61
CA ILE A 21 29.30 -17.07 -51.19
C ILE A 21 28.71 -17.75 -49.94
N GLU A 22 28.76 -19.07 -49.86
CA GLU A 22 28.25 -19.82 -48.69
C GLU A 22 29.09 -19.55 -47.43
N GLN A 23 30.42 -19.46 -47.56
CA GLN A 23 31.29 -19.12 -46.43
C GLN A 23 31.06 -17.69 -45.92
N GLN A 24 30.84 -16.72 -46.81
CA GLN A 24 30.55 -15.33 -46.41
C GLN A 24 29.24 -15.21 -45.64
N ASN A 25 28.20 -15.94 -46.07
CA ASN A 25 26.90 -15.95 -45.37
C ASN A 25 26.98 -16.56 -43.96
N ASN A 26 27.81 -17.58 -43.76
CA ASN A 26 28.00 -18.19 -42.44
C ASN A 26 28.73 -17.28 -41.45
N ILE A 27 29.73 -16.50 -41.92
CA ILE A 27 30.44 -15.54 -41.08
C ILE A 27 29.49 -14.42 -40.62
N GLN A 28 28.69 -13.89 -41.54
CA GLN A 28 27.77 -12.79 -41.26
C GLN A 28 26.65 -13.15 -40.26
N ASN A 29 26.18 -14.41 -40.29
CA ASN A 29 25.23 -14.91 -39.30
C ASN A 29 25.83 -15.10 -37.90
N THR A 30 27.13 -15.42 -37.82
CA THR A 30 27.82 -15.62 -36.55
C THR A 30 28.08 -14.29 -35.84
N ASP A 31 28.49 -13.26 -36.58
CA ASP A 31 28.72 -11.91 -36.02
C ASP A 31 27.43 -11.27 -35.48
N ASN A 32 26.30 -11.49 -36.17
CA ASN A 32 24.99 -11.02 -35.72
C ASN A 32 24.55 -11.69 -34.40
N ALA A 33 24.83 -12.99 -34.23
CA ALA A 33 24.48 -13.71 -33.01
C ALA A 33 25.31 -13.25 -31.79
N ILE A 34 26.58 -12.89 -32.00
CA ILE A 34 27.48 -12.41 -30.94
C ILE A 34 27.05 -11.02 -30.46
N GLN A 35 26.73 -10.09 -31.38
CA GLN A 35 26.28 -8.75 -31.00
C GLN A 35 24.96 -8.74 -30.22
N ILE A 36 24.06 -9.69 -30.50
CA ILE A 36 22.79 -9.80 -29.77
C ILE A 36 23.02 -10.27 -28.32
N ASN A 37 23.97 -11.18 -28.08
CA ASN A 37 24.27 -11.68 -26.74
C ASN A 37 24.98 -10.65 -25.85
N ASP A 38 25.92 -9.87 -26.41
CA ASP A 38 26.60 -8.81 -25.64
C ASP A 38 25.66 -7.65 -25.29
N GLY A 39 24.74 -7.32 -26.20
CA GLY A 39 23.67 -6.36 -25.93
C GLY A 39 22.70 -6.85 -24.84
N LEU A 40 22.39 -8.14 -24.82
CA LEU A 40 21.48 -8.71 -23.82
C LEU A 40 22.11 -8.74 -22.43
N ASN A 41 23.37 -9.20 -22.30
CA ASN A 41 24.07 -9.28 -21.02
C ASN A 41 24.27 -7.90 -20.37
N SER A 42 24.67 -6.88 -21.15
CA SER A 42 24.84 -5.52 -20.63
C SER A 42 23.53 -4.88 -20.12
N VAL A 43 22.38 -5.19 -20.74
CA VAL A 43 21.06 -4.73 -20.27
C VAL A 43 20.63 -5.41 -18.98
N THR A 44 20.98 -6.69 -18.79
CA THR A 44 20.70 -7.43 -17.54
C THR A 44 21.54 -6.90 -16.38
N ASP A 45 22.84 -6.68 -16.58
CA ASP A 45 23.74 -6.19 -15.53
C ASP A 45 23.37 -4.77 -15.07
N THR A 46 23.01 -3.89 -16.02
CA THR A 46 22.55 -2.52 -15.70
C THR A 46 21.22 -2.53 -14.93
N LYS A 47 20.33 -3.49 -15.20
CA LYS A 47 19.08 -3.65 -14.45
C LYS A 47 19.30 -4.16 -13.03
N GLU A 48 20.23 -5.10 -12.83
CA GLU A 48 20.52 -5.64 -11.50
C GLU A 48 21.18 -4.60 -10.57
N GLU A 49 22.07 -3.75 -11.09
CA GLU A 49 22.65 -2.65 -10.31
C GLU A 49 21.59 -1.58 -9.96
N GLN A 50 20.74 -1.18 -10.91
CA GLN A 50 19.63 -0.24 -10.65
C GLN A 50 18.61 -0.79 -9.64
N LEU A 51 18.36 -2.09 -9.64
CA LEU A 51 17.47 -2.74 -8.66
C LEU A 51 18.08 -2.76 -7.25
N LYS A 52 19.40 -2.98 -7.10
CA LYS A 52 20.08 -2.94 -5.80
C LYS A 52 20.19 -1.52 -5.23
N GLU A 53 20.46 -0.53 -6.06
CA GLU A 53 20.48 0.89 -5.65
C GLU A 53 19.06 1.40 -5.31
N SER A 54 18.04 0.93 -6.04
CA SER A 54 16.64 1.21 -5.72
C SER A 54 16.17 0.61 -4.39
N GLN A 55 16.65 -0.58 -4.00
CA GLN A 55 16.23 -1.25 -2.75
C GLN A 55 16.73 -0.54 -1.49
N GLY A 56 17.88 0.14 -1.55
CA GLY A 56 18.36 1.01 -0.46
C GLY A 56 17.49 2.25 -0.28
N ASN A 57 16.92 2.79 -1.36
CA ASN A 57 16.09 4.00 -1.35
C ASN A 57 14.63 3.74 -0.99
N THR A 58 14.12 2.51 -1.07
CA THR A 58 12.71 2.19 -0.77
C THR A 58 12.32 2.62 0.64
N LEU A 59 13.16 2.34 1.64
CA LEU A 59 12.88 2.72 3.02
C LEU A 59 12.84 4.25 3.20
N LEU A 60 13.73 4.98 2.53
CA LEU A 60 13.73 6.45 2.55
C LEU A 60 12.43 7.00 1.96
N VAL A 61 11.99 6.45 0.82
CA VAL A 61 10.74 6.84 0.15
C VAL A 61 9.52 6.55 1.04
N GLU A 62 9.47 5.37 1.69
CA GLU A 62 8.41 5.00 2.63
C GLU A 62 8.32 5.98 3.81
N LEU A 63 9.46 6.31 4.42
CA LEU A 63 9.52 7.23 5.56
C LEU A 63 9.17 8.66 5.14
N ALA A 64 9.70 9.14 4.01
CA ALA A 64 9.40 10.47 3.48
C ALA A 64 7.91 10.61 3.11
N GLY A 65 7.37 9.63 2.39
CA GLY A 65 5.95 9.59 2.02
C GLY A 65 5.03 9.51 3.24
N GLY A 66 5.39 8.68 4.22
CA GLY A 66 4.69 8.60 5.51
C GLY A 66 4.71 9.93 6.28
N ALA A 67 5.85 10.62 6.32
CA ALA A 67 5.98 11.91 7.00
C ALA A 67 5.17 13.02 6.32
N ILE A 68 5.21 13.10 4.98
CA ILE A 68 4.46 14.09 4.21
C ILE A 68 2.95 13.89 4.41
N LEU A 69 2.47 12.65 4.28
CA LEU A 69 1.05 12.34 4.49
C LEU A 69 0.63 12.50 5.96
N GLY A 70 1.53 12.23 6.90
CA GLY A 70 1.32 12.53 8.32
C GLY A 70 1.13 14.03 8.55
N ALA A 71 1.99 14.88 7.97
CA ALA A 71 1.85 16.34 8.05
C ALA A 71 0.55 16.82 7.37
N LEU A 72 0.16 16.23 6.24
CA LEU A 72 -1.13 16.52 5.59
C LEU A 72 -2.31 16.15 6.49
N SER A 73 -2.22 15.06 7.23
CA SER A 73 -3.22 14.66 8.22
C SER A 73 -3.39 15.72 9.32
N ILE A 74 -2.31 16.32 9.80
CA ILE A 74 -2.36 17.44 10.76
C ILE A 74 -3.14 18.62 10.16
N LEU A 75 -2.84 18.99 8.91
CA LEU A 75 -3.53 20.08 8.22
C LEU A 75 -5.04 19.81 8.07
N LEU A 76 -5.43 18.59 7.70
CA LEU A 76 -6.84 18.20 7.67
C LEU A 76 -7.48 18.21 9.06
N GLY A 77 -6.71 17.90 10.10
CA GLY A 77 -7.13 18.04 11.50
C GLY A 77 -7.46 19.47 11.91
N LEU A 78 -6.78 20.47 11.34
CA LEU A 78 -7.14 21.89 11.56
C LEU A 78 -8.47 22.24 10.87
N ILE A 79 -8.70 21.71 9.66
CA ILE A 79 -9.95 21.92 8.92
C ILE A 79 -11.14 21.25 9.65
N ASN A 80 -10.92 20.09 10.26
CA ASN A 80 -11.94 19.37 11.03
C ASN A 80 -12.54 20.18 12.19
N GLN A 81 -11.87 21.23 12.67
CA GLN A 81 -12.42 22.10 13.71
C GLN A 81 -13.69 22.83 13.24
N PHE A 82 -13.80 23.11 11.95
CA PHE A 82 -14.94 23.77 11.33
C PHE A 82 -16.08 22.81 10.96
N LEU A 83 -15.87 21.50 11.14
CA LEU A 83 -16.88 20.50 10.82
C LEU A 83 -17.86 20.28 11.99
N PRO A 84 -19.15 20.05 11.68
CA PRO A 84 -20.17 19.86 12.69
C PRO A 84 -19.90 18.60 13.55
N GLU A 85 -20.15 18.76 14.84
CA GLU A 85 -20.11 17.67 15.83
C GLU A 85 -21.45 16.94 15.86
N ILE A 86 -21.38 15.64 16.11
CA ILE A 86 -22.56 14.85 16.43
C ILE A 86 -22.97 15.25 17.85
N PRO A 87 -24.26 15.53 18.11
CA PRO A 87 -24.77 15.86 19.44
C PRO A 87 -24.84 14.63 20.36
N VAL A 88 -23.83 13.77 20.29
CA VAL A 88 -23.57 12.67 21.23
C VAL A 88 -22.47 13.17 22.16
N ILE A 89 -22.51 12.72 23.42
CA ILE A 89 -21.46 12.99 24.42
C ILE A 89 -20.10 12.73 23.78
N GLY A 90 -19.10 13.61 23.97
CA GLY A 90 -17.70 13.31 23.63
C GLY A 90 -17.12 13.85 22.33
N GLY A 91 -17.67 14.91 21.72
CA GLY A 91 -16.96 15.70 20.70
C GLY A 91 -16.63 14.96 19.39
N MET A 92 -17.39 13.90 19.07
CA MET A 92 -17.22 13.20 17.80
C MET A 92 -17.65 14.07 16.63
N LYS A 93 -16.76 14.20 15.64
CA LYS A 93 -17.05 14.88 14.38
C LYS A 93 -17.83 13.96 13.45
N ILE A 94 -18.80 14.53 12.71
CA ILE A 94 -19.58 13.80 11.69
C ILE A 94 -18.65 13.28 10.59
N PHE A 95 -17.70 14.12 10.18
CA PHE A 95 -16.68 13.77 9.21
C PHE A 95 -15.31 14.03 9.82
N ASP A 96 -14.45 13.03 9.77
CA ASP A 96 -13.10 13.12 10.30
C ASP A 96 -12.09 12.71 9.25
N LEU A 97 -11.53 13.70 8.56
CA LEU A 97 -10.60 13.48 7.45
C LEU A 97 -9.16 13.21 7.90
N ILE A 98 -8.87 13.18 9.21
CA ILE A 98 -7.51 12.98 9.73
C ILE A 98 -6.96 11.61 9.34
N ALA A 99 -7.79 10.56 9.36
CA ALA A 99 -7.36 9.20 9.02
C ALA A 99 -7.08 9.00 7.52
N LEU A 100 -7.61 9.88 6.65
CA LEU A 100 -7.54 9.69 5.21
C LEU A 100 -6.08 9.66 4.70
N PRO A 101 -5.22 10.65 4.98
CA PRO A 101 -3.81 10.60 4.56
C PRO A 101 -3.03 9.44 5.21
N MET A 102 -3.39 9.02 6.43
CA MET A 102 -2.76 7.89 7.12
C MET A 102 -3.03 6.58 6.37
N MET A 103 -4.28 6.37 5.97
CA MET A 103 -4.69 5.21 5.18
C MET A 103 -4.08 5.25 3.78
N VAL A 104 -4.06 6.41 3.11
CA VAL A 104 -3.40 6.57 1.81
C VAL A 104 -1.92 6.21 1.89
N ALA A 105 -1.23 6.62 2.97
CA ALA A 105 0.18 6.27 3.19
C ALA A 105 0.37 4.75 3.29
N PHE A 106 -0.54 4.06 3.99
CA PHE A 106 -0.53 2.61 4.05
C PHE A 106 -0.76 1.96 2.68
N LEU A 107 -1.77 2.41 1.93
CA LEU A 107 -2.12 1.81 0.63
C LEU A 107 -1.00 1.97 -0.42
N ILE A 108 -0.29 3.10 -0.40
CA ILE A 108 0.79 3.39 -1.36
C ILE A 108 2.12 2.78 -0.90
N PHE A 109 2.56 3.09 0.32
CA PHE A 109 3.93 2.82 0.78
C PHE A 109 4.03 1.67 1.80
N GLY A 110 2.91 1.12 2.25
CA GLY A 110 2.86 -0.06 3.10
C GLY A 110 2.89 0.26 4.59
N ILE A 111 3.12 -0.77 5.39
CA ILE A 111 2.88 -0.70 6.85
C ILE A 111 3.77 0.33 7.55
N LYS A 112 5.03 0.49 7.16
CA LYS A 112 5.96 1.40 7.84
C LYS A 112 5.52 2.86 7.67
N ALA A 113 5.24 3.25 6.43
CA ALA A 113 4.75 4.58 6.10
C ALA A 113 3.36 4.85 6.71
N GLY A 114 2.46 3.87 6.66
CA GLY A 114 1.13 3.96 7.27
C GLY A 114 1.19 4.20 8.77
N LEU A 115 2.01 3.41 9.49
CA LEU A 115 2.19 3.57 10.94
C LEU A 115 2.87 4.90 11.29
N LEU A 116 3.91 5.30 10.55
CA LEU A 116 4.59 6.59 10.75
C LEU A 116 3.62 7.76 10.55
N SER A 117 2.87 7.75 9.44
CA SER A 117 1.85 8.76 9.13
C SER A 117 0.78 8.82 10.22
N THR A 118 0.36 7.65 10.75
CA THR A 118 -0.60 7.56 11.84
C THR A 118 -0.07 8.22 13.12
N VAL A 119 1.18 7.97 13.50
CA VAL A 119 1.79 8.60 14.67
C VAL A 119 1.84 10.13 14.50
N ILE A 120 2.36 10.62 13.38
CA ILE A 120 2.50 12.06 13.11
C ILE A 120 1.13 12.75 13.09
N GLY A 121 0.16 12.20 12.34
CA GLY A 121 -1.16 12.80 12.25
C GLY A 121 -1.94 12.77 13.57
N CYS A 122 -1.77 11.72 14.39
CA CYS A 122 -2.36 11.68 15.73
C CYS A 122 -1.71 12.71 16.67
N LEU A 123 -0.38 12.85 16.65
CA LEU A 123 0.31 13.89 17.43
C LEU A 123 -0.17 15.30 17.06
N GLY A 124 -0.57 15.51 15.80
CA GLY A 124 -1.21 16.75 15.35
C GLY A 124 -2.46 17.13 16.14
N ILE A 125 -3.25 16.16 16.64
CA ILE A 125 -4.47 16.42 17.44
C ILE A 125 -4.12 17.14 18.75
N LEU A 126 -2.93 16.93 19.32
CA LEU A 126 -2.50 17.63 20.54
C LEU A 126 -2.39 19.14 20.34
N THR A 127 -2.21 19.60 19.10
CA THR A 127 -2.09 21.04 18.79
C THR A 127 -3.41 21.80 18.92
N HIS A 128 -4.55 21.09 19.08
CA HIS A 128 -5.88 21.71 19.21
C HIS A 128 -6.15 22.39 20.56
N GLY A 129 -5.22 22.32 21.52
CA GLY A 129 -5.23 23.15 22.74
C GLY A 129 -6.28 22.78 23.80
N SER A 130 -7.13 21.78 23.55
CA SER A 130 -8.06 21.26 24.55
C SER A 130 -7.34 20.38 25.58
N SER A 131 -7.69 20.51 26.87
CA SER A 131 -7.16 19.67 27.95
C SER A 131 -7.47 18.17 27.77
N THR A 132 -8.47 17.84 26.94
CA THR A 132 -8.86 16.46 26.61
C THR A 132 -8.36 16.01 25.23
N ALA A 133 -7.57 16.83 24.52
CA ALA A 133 -7.09 16.52 23.16
C ALA A 133 -6.31 15.21 23.10
N TRP A 134 -5.54 14.90 24.14
CA TRP A 134 -4.78 13.66 24.24
C TRP A 134 -5.67 12.40 24.28
N ILE A 135 -6.88 12.48 24.85
CA ILE A 135 -7.84 11.37 24.85
C ILE A 135 -8.33 11.12 23.41
N GLY A 136 -8.66 12.20 22.70
CA GLY A 136 -9.04 12.15 21.28
C GLY A 136 -7.92 11.58 20.40
N MET A 137 -6.67 12.01 20.64
CA MET A 137 -5.48 11.46 19.99
C MET A 137 -5.37 9.95 20.20
N THR A 138 -5.42 9.49 21.46
CA THR A 138 -5.30 8.05 21.77
C THR A 138 -6.44 7.25 21.15
N ALA A 139 -7.67 7.75 21.22
CA ALA A 139 -8.82 7.10 20.61
C ALA A 139 -8.68 7.00 19.08
N LYS A 140 -8.24 8.06 18.41
CA LYS A 140 -8.02 8.06 16.95
C LYS A 140 -6.89 7.12 16.54
N PHE A 141 -5.79 7.13 17.29
CA PHE A 141 -4.66 6.22 17.08
C PHE A 141 -5.11 4.76 17.17
N LEU A 142 -5.79 4.39 18.26
CA LEU A 142 -6.28 3.03 18.47
C LEU A 142 -7.36 2.62 17.47
N ALA A 143 -8.20 3.55 17.01
CA ALA A 143 -9.19 3.27 15.98
C ALA A 143 -8.57 3.04 14.59
N THR A 144 -7.43 3.69 14.31
CA THR A 144 -6.75 3.62 13.00
C THR A 144 -5.83 2.41 12.89
N LEU A 145 -5.19 1.98 14.00
CA LEU A 145 -4.25 0.85 14.00
C LEU A 145 -4.83 -0.45 13.38
N PRO A 146 -6.05 -0.92 13.74
CA PRO A 146 -6.63 -2.10 13.14
C PRO A 146 -6.78 -1.99 11.63
N MET A 147 -7.09 -0.79 11.12
CA MET A 147 -7.28 -0.53 9.70
C MET A 147 -5.98 -0.66 8.88
N ILE A 148 -4.82 -0.61 9.53
CA ILE A 148 -3.50 -0.77 8.90
C ILE A 148 -2.92 -2.15 9.19
N ILE A 149 -2.92 -2.56 10.46
CA ILE A 149 -2.27 -3.80 10.91
C ILE A 149 -3.04 -5.02 10.41
N VAL A 150 -4.37 -5.05 10.50
CA VAL A 150 -5.16 -6.24 10.14
C VAL A 150 -5.06 -6.56 8.65
N PRO A 151 -5.23 -5.61 7.70
CA PRO A 151 -5.05 -5.90 6.27
C PRO A 151 -3.63 -6.38 5.96
N TRP A 152 -2.62 -5.76 6.56
CA TRP A 152 -1.24 -6.16 6.38
C TRP A 152 -0.98 -7.58 6.91
N LEU A 153 -1.51 -7.92 8.08
CA LEU A 153 -1.37 -9.23 8.70
C LEU A 153 -2.06 -10.31 7.86
N LEU A 154 -3.27 -10.00 7.37
CA LEU A 154 -4.02 -10.87 6.47
C LEU A 154 -3.33 -11.06 5.13
N LEU A 155 -2.66 -10.05 4.57
CA LEU A 155 -1.83 -10.25 3.39
C LEU A 155 -0.58 -11.08 3.70
N ARG A 156 0.06 -10.85 4.84
CA ARG A 156 1.31 -11.55 5.22
C ARG A 156 1.11 -13.03 5.49
N PHE A 157 -0.01 -13.39 6.11
CA PHE A 157 -0.32 -14.77 6.49
C PHE A 157 -1.44 -15.41 5.67
N GLY A 158 -2.07 -14.61 4.80
CA GLY A 158 -3.22 -14.99 4.00
C GLY A 158 -2.95 -16.12 3.04
N ASP A 159 -1.76 -16.21 2.44
CA ASP A 159 -1.42 -17.30 1.53
C ASP A 159 -1.54 -18.68 2.18
N LYS A 160 -1.18 -18.82 3.46
CA LYS A 160 -1.35 -20.08 4.19
C LYS A 160 -2.83 -20.37 4.46
N LEU A 161 -3.62 -19.33 4.70
CA LEU A 161 -5.05 -19.43 4.98
C LEU A 161 -5.85 -19.73 3.70
N ALA A 162 -5.53 -19.06 2.59
CA ALA A 162 -6.15 -19.26 1.28
C ALA A 162 -5.89 -20.67 0.73
N LYS A 163 -4.71 -21.25 0.98
CA LYS A 163 -4.45 -22.66 0.66
C LYS A 163 -5.34 -23.65 1.43
N ARG A 164 -5.83 -23.27 2.61
CA ARG A 164 -6.75 -24.09 3.41
C ARG A 164 -8.22 -23.83 3.12
N ILE A 165 -8.54 -22.63 2.60
CA ILE A 165 -9.91 -22.14 2.43
C ILE A 165 -10.10 -21.75 0.96
N SER A 166 -10.78 -22.61 0.21
CA SER A 166 -10.91 -22.52 -1.26
C SER A 166 -11.62 -21.26 -1.78
N PHE A 167 -12.37 -20.53 -0.94
CA PHE A 167 -13.07 -19.31 -1.36
C PHE A 167 -12.24 -18.03 -1.17
N LEU A 168 -11.09 -18.09 -0.50
CA LEU A 168 -10.26 -16.90 -0.29
C LEU A 168 -9.41 -16.62 -1.52
N PRO A 169 -9.27 -15.36 -1.94
CA PRO A 169 -8.36 -14.98 -3.02
C PRO A 169 -6.91 -15.26 -2.60
N GLN A 170 -6.01 -15.37 -3.58
CA GLN A 170 -4.59 -15.43 -3.30
C GLN A 170 -4.12 -14.07 -2.75
N LEU A 171 -3.45 -14.08 -1.60
CA LEU A 171 -3.14 -12.89 -0.82
C LEU A 171 -1.63 -12.68 -0.78
N THR A 172 -1.05 -12.22 -1.89
CA THR A 172 0.35 -11.80 -1.90
C THR A 172 0.51 -10.45 -1.22
N VAL A 173 1.61 -10.24 -0.50
CA VAL A 173 1.94 -8.94 0.12
C VAL A 173 2.33 -7.96 -0.98
N SER A 174 1.33 -7.24 -1.52
CA SER A 174 1.53 -6.14 -2.47
C SER A 174 0.34 -5.20 -2.50
N SER A 175 0.56 -3.95 -2.89
CA SER A 175 -0.51 -2.95 -3.05
C SER A 175 -1.54 -3.39 -4.09
N GLN A 176 -1.11 -4.06 -5.17
CA GLN A 176 -2.01 -4.56 -6.21
C GLN A 176 -2.91 -5.71 -5.73
N SER A 177 -2.39 -6.58 -4.86
CA SER A 177 -3.19 -7.63 -4.21
C SER A 177 -4.20 -7.02 -3.24
N LEU A 178 -3.77 -6.01 -2.47
CA LEU A 178 -4.65 -5.26 -1.58
C LEU A 178 -5.79 -4.59 -2.34
N LYS A 179 -5.52 -4.00 -3.51
CA LYS A 179 -6.54 -3.41 -4.39
C LYS A 179 -7.63 -4.41 -4.78
N LYS A 180 -7.23 -5.62 -5.21
CA LYS A 180 -8.15 -6.66 -5.67
C LYS A 180 -8.98 -7.26 -4.52
N SER A 181 -8.35 -7.43 -3.37
CA SER A 181 -8.96 -8.08 -2.19
C SER A 181 -9.43 -7.08 -1.14
N PHE A 182 -9.57 -5.80 -1.50
CA PHE A 182 -9.73 -4.69 -0.56
C PHE A 182 -10.87 -4.92 0.43
N THR A 183 -12.07 -5.20 -0.07
CA THR A 183 -13.26 -5.41 0.75
C THR A 183 -13.08 -6.57 1.73
N TYR A 184 -12.46 -7.68 1.30
CA TYR A 184 -12.19 -8.85 2.14
C TYR A 184 -11.20 -8.54 3.27
N LEU A 185 -10.26 -7.62 3.05
CA LEU A 185 -9.27 -7.22 4.05
C LEU A 185 -9.84 -6.18 5.02
N ILE A 186 -10.69 -5.27 4.54
CA ILE A 186 -11.22 -4.17 5.34
C ILE A 186 -12.34 -4.61 6.29
N ILE A 187 -13.21 -5.55 5.89
CA ILE A 187 -14.28 -6.06 6.77
C ILE A 187 -13.74 -6.56 8.14
N PRO A 188 -12.79 -7.51 8.20
CA PRO A 188 -12.25 -7.98 9.48
C PRO A 188 -11.52 -6.87 10.25
N SER A 189 -10.94 -5.90 9.55
CA SER A 189 -10.28 -4.74 10.16
C SER A 189 -11.27 -3.83 10.87
N ILE A 190 -12.42 -3.57 10.25
CA ILE A 190 -13.52 -2.81 10.86
C ILE A 190 -14.09 -3.57 12.04
N LEU A 191 -14.30 -4.89 11.93
CA LEU A 191 -14.78 -5.70 13.05
C LEU A 191 -13.84 -5.61 14.25
N PHE A 192 -12.53 -5.75 14.02
CA PHE A 192 -11.53 -5.61 15.08
C PHE A 192 -11.52 -4.19 15.67
N ARG A 193 -11.61 -3.14 14.83
CA ARG A 193 -11.76 -1.75 15.26
C ARG A 193 -12.98 -1.56 16.18
N VAL A 194 -14.13 -2.12 15.83
CA VAL A 194 -15.37 -2.00 16.63
C VAL A 194 -15.20 -2.65 18.00
N ILE A 195 -14.66 -3.86 18.06
CA ILE A 195 -14.44 -4.57 19.33
C ILE A 195 -13.46 -3.78 20.21
N LEU A 196 -12.33 -3.36 19.63
CA LEU A 196 -11.31 -2.59 20.33
C LEU A 196 -11.88 -1.26 20.84
N MET A 197 -12.54 -0.49 19.97
CA MET A 197 -13.08 0.82 20.32
C MET A 197 -14.28 0.73 21.26
N PHE A 198 -15.07 -0.34 21.21
CA PHE A 198 -16.10 -0.57 22.22
C PHE A 198 -15.47 -0.71 23.62
N ALA A 199 -14.43 -1.54 23.75
CA ALA A 199 -13.72 -1.73 25.02
C ALA A 199 -13.03 -0.45 25.50
N VAL A 200 -12.29 0.23 24.61
CA VAL A 200 -11.62 1.50 24.92
C VAL A 200 -12.64 2.57 25.31
N ASN A 201 -13.76 2.70 24.60
CA ASN A 201 -14.76 3.70 24.92
C ASN A 201 -15.46 3.42 26.25
N LEU A 202 -15.77 2.15 26.53
CA LEU A 202 -16.44 1.74 27.77
C LEU A 202 -15.55 1.90 29.01
N LEU A 203 -14.27 1.52 28.91
CA LEU A 203 -13.37 1.44 30.05
C LEU A 203 -12.51 2.69 30.25
N PHE A 204 -12.28 3.48 29.19
CA PHE A 204 -11.32 4.58 29.22
C PHE A 204 -11.93 5.90 28.75
N THR A 205 -12.42 5.98 27.51
CA THR A 205 -12.88 7.26 26.93
C THR A 205 -14.05 7.86 27.70
N LEU A 206 -15.11 7.10 27.97
CA LEU A 206 -16.30 7.60 28.67
C LEU A 206 -16.02 8.04 30.11
N PRO A 207 -15.35 7.23 30.96
CA PRO A 207 -15.00 7.66 32.30
C PRO A 207 -14.15 8.94 32.31
N LEU A 208 -13.19 9.08 31.39
CA LEU A 208 -12.32 10.25 31.36
C LEU A 208 -13.05 11.51 30.86
N PHE A 209 -13.80 11.43 29.76
CA PHE A 209 -14.52 12.60 29.22
C PHE A 209 -15.61 13.12 30.15
N THR A 210 -16.21 12.23 30.94
CA THR A 210 -17.31 12.60 31.84
C THR A 210 -16.87 12.80 33.29
N HIS A 211 -15.55 12.77 33.55
CA HIS A 211 -14.99 12.86 34.91
C HIS A 211 -15.61 11.81 35.87
N GLY A 212 -15.87 10.62 35.34
CA GLY A 212 -16.48 9.50 36.05
C GLY A 212 -18.00 9.52 36.13
N ALA A 213 -18.70 10.57 35.67
CA ALA A 213 -20.16 10.62 35.75
C ALA A 213 -20.84 9.49 34.94
N ILE A 214 -20.24 9.10 33.81
CA ILE A 214 -20.66 7.94 33.01
C ILE A 214 -19.53 6.91 33.02
N SER A 215 -19.72 5.86 33.82
CA SER A 215 -18.80 4.73 33.95
C SER A 215 -19.57 3.45 34.31
N LEU A 216 -18.91 2.29 34.20
CA LEU A 216 -19.50 1.02 34.62
C LEU A 216 -19.86 0.98 36.11
N SER A 217 -19.15 1.73 36.96
CA SER A 217 -19.42 1.77 38.41
C SER A 217 -20.57 2.70 38.77
N ASN A 218 -20.71 3.82 38.06
CA ASN A 218 -21.61 4.90 38.45
C ASN A 218 -22.94 4.87 37.69
N ASP A 219 -22.91 4.60 36.39
CA ASP A 219 -24.10 4.49 35.54
C ASP A 219 -23.88 3.44 34.43
N PRO A 220 -23.94 2.13 34.77
CA PRO A 220 -23.62 1.05 33.84
C PRO A 220 -24.54 1.03 32.62
N LYS A 221 -25.81 1.44 32.77
CA LYS A 221 -26.78 1.47 31.66
C LYS A 221 -26.38 2.53 30.63
N LYS A 222 -26.08 3.76 31.07
CA LYS A 222 -25.62 4.80 30.14
C LYS A 222 -24.25 4.48 29.57
N ALA A 223 -23.33 3.95 30.38
CA ALA A 223 -21.99 3.58 29.92
C ALA A 223 -22.04 2.56 28.77
N LEU A 224 -22.82 1.49 28.92
CA LEU A 224 -23.03 0.49 27.86
C LEU A 224 -23.71 1.11 26.63
N LEU A 225 -24.76 1.90 26.81
CA LEU A 225 -25.47 2.56 25.70
C LEU A 225 -24.53 3.44 24.87
N PHE A 226 -23.77 4.32 25.52
CA PHE A 226 -22.84 5.21 24.81
C PHE A 226 -21.69 4.43 24.16
N ALA A 227 -21.13 3.44 24.85
CA ALA A 227 -20.09 2.57 24.26
C ALA A 227 -20.61 1.85 23.01
N THR A 228 -21.86 1.36 23.02
CA THR A 228 -22.50 0.77 21.84
C THR A 228 -22.67 1.79 20.72
N ILE A 229 -23.18 2.99 21.00
CA ILE A 229 -23.32 4.06 20.00
C ILE A 229 -21.97 4.40 19.37
N TYR A 230 -20.91 4.54 20.18
CA TYR A 230 -19.56 4.77 19.68
C TYR A 230 -19.02 3.61 18.84
N GLY A 231 -19.28 2.37 19.25
CA GLY A 231 -18.90 1.18 18.49
C GLY A 231 -19.56 1.16 17.10
N LEU A 232 -20.87 1.46 17.04
CA LEU A 232 -21.60 1.56 15.78
C LEU A 232 -21.07 2.71 14.90
N TRP A 233 -20.76 3.85 15.50
CA TRP A 233 -20.17 4.98 14.76
C TRP A 233 -18.79 4.64 14.18
N ASN A 234 -17.99 3.83 14.87
CA ASN A 234 -16.71 3.34 14.36
C ASN A 234 -16.84 2.44 13.13
N ILE A 235 -17.99 1.79 12.91
CA ILE A 235 -18.28 1.09 11.65
C ILE A 235 -18.36 2.09 10.51
N VAL A 236 -19.20 3.13 10.67
CA VAL A 236 -19.42 4.16 9.66
C VAL A 236 -18.11 4.86 9.32
N GLN A 237 -17.37 5.31 10.33
CA GLN A 237 -16.07 5.93 10.12
C GLN A 237 -15.06 4.97 9.49
N GLY A 238 -15.01 3.71 9.93
CA GLY A 238 -14.12 2.70 9.33
C GLY A 238 -14.38 2.47 7.84
N ILE A 239 -15.65 2.46 7.43
CA ILE A 239 -16.03 2.36 6.01
C ILE A 239 -15.60 3.61 5.26
N VAL A 240 -15.95 4.80 5.76
CA VAL A 240 -15.65 6.07 5.10
C VAL A 240 -14.14 6.27 4.95
N ASP A 241 -13.36 6.09 6.01
CA ASP A 241 -11.90 6.23 6.02
C ASP A 241 -11.26 5.29 4.98
N ALA A 242 -11.68 4.02 4.96
CA ALA A 242 -11.12 3.01 4.06
C ALA A 242 -11.48 3.29 2.59
N TYR A 243 -12.75 3.53 2.28
CA TYR A 243 -13.19 3.70 0.89
C TYR A 243 -12.76 5.04 0.31
N LEU A 244 -12.73 6.12 1.10
CA LEU A 244 -12.16 7.39 0.62
C LEU A 244 -10.67 7.23 0.32
N ALA A 245 -9.90 6.55 1.19
CA ALA A 245 -8.50 6.28 0.91
C ALA A 245 -8.33 5.43 -0.36
N TRP A 246 -9.16 4.41 -0.55
CA TRP A 246 -9.16 3.58 -1.75
C TRP A 246 -9.46 4.40 -3.03
N ILE A 247 -10.45 5.29 -2.99
CA ILE A 247 -10.82 6.18 -4.11
C ILE A 247 -9.69 7.17 -4.43
N VAL A 248 -8.99 7.66 -3.41
CA VAL A 248 -7.86 8.57 -3.59
C VAL A 248 -6.63 7.84 -4.15
N THR A 249 -6.40 6.58 -3.78
CA THR A 249 -5.17 5.86 -4.15
C THR A 249 -5.27 5.15 -5.50
N TYR A 250 -6.34 4.39 -5.75
CA TYR A 250 -6.35 3.40 -6.83
C TYR A 250 -6.94 3.87 -8.17
N PRO A 251 -8.05 4.63 -8.20
CA PRO A 251 -8.50 5.31 -9.41
C PRO A 251 -7.48 6.30 -9.98
N THR A 252 -6.74 7.00 -9.12
CA THR A 252 -5.70 7.98 -9.50
C THR A 252 -4.39 7.31 -9.93
N GLN A 253 -4.25 6.00 -9.74
CA GLN A 253 -3.07 5.21 -10.05
C GLN A 253 -1.81 5.60 -9.26
N PHE A 254 -1.97 6.22 -8.09
CA PHE A 254 -0.83 6.54 -7.21
C PHE A 254 -0.10 5.28 -6.73
N ASP A 255 -0.80 4.15 -6.61
CA ASP A 255 -0.20 2.85 -6.33
C ASP A 255 0.82 2.43 -7.39
N LYS A 256 0.59 2.75 -8.67
CA LYS A 256 1.53 2.38 -9.74
C LYS A 256 2.73 3.32 -9.83
N LEU A 257 2.52 4.59 -9.48
CA LEU A 257 3.55 5.64 -9.60
C LEU A 257 4.50 5.65 -8.41
N PHE A 258 3.97 5.43 -7.20
CA PHE A 258 4.70 5.60 -5.95
C PHE A 258 4.71 4.33 -5.08
N GLY A 259 4.06 3.26 -5.53
CA GLY A 259 3.95 2.02 -4.76
C GLY A 259 5.31 1.39 -4.51
N THR A 260 5.63 1.17 -3.24
CA THR A 260 6.91 0.56 -2.82
C THR A 260 6.78 -0.90 -2.38
N TRP A 261 5.55 -1.44 -2.32
CA TRP A 261 5.27 -2.75 -1.75
C TRP A 261 4.21 -3.54 -2.53
#